data_AF-A0A7J9FUY4-F1
#
_entry.id   AF-A0A7J9FUY4-F1
#
_cell.length_a   1.000
_cell.length_b   1.000
_cell.length_c   1.000
_cell.angle_alpha   90.00
_cell.angle_beta   90.00
_cell.angle_gamma   90.00
#
_symmetry.space_group_name_H-M   'P 1'
#
loop_
_entity.id
_entity.type
_entity.pdbx_description
1 polymer ?
#
loop_
_entity_poly.entity_id
_entity_poly.type
_entity_poly.pdbx_seq_one_letter_code
_entity_poly.pdbx_strand_id
1 'polypeptide(L)' 'MRSSDRIELSIDLGTWGPMDEDMISLDLIEFQSEEELYKDRIDFYQRKTGLTEAIQTGTG' A
#
# COMPACT_ATOMS: atom_id res chain seq x y z
N MET A 1 -9.31 -4.91 -10.82
CA MET A 1 -7.89 -5.23 -11.04
C MET A 1 -7.09 -4.61 -9.91
N ARG A 2 -6.51 -5.45 -9.05
CA ARG A 2 -5.60 -5.07 -7.96
C ARG A 2 -4.18 -4.97 -8.50
N SER A 3 -3.29 -4.36 -7.71
CA SER A 3 -1.86 -4.31 -8.02
C SER A 3 -1.24 -5.70 -8.09
N SER A 4 -1.62 -6.63 -7.21
CA SER A 4 -1.20 -8.04 -7.28
C SER A 4 -1.56 -8.70 -8.61
N ASP A 5 -2.80 -8.53 -9.09
CA ASP A 5 -3.22 -9.06 -10.40
C ASP A 5 -2.32 -8.54 -11.54
N ARG A 6 -1.83 -7.30 -11.43
CA ARG A 6 -0.94 -6.70 -12.44
C ARG A 6 0.46 -7.28 -12.39
N ILE A 7 0.99 -7.54 -11.19
CA ILE A 7 2.30 -8.16 -10.98
C ILE A 7 2.27 -9.58 -11.54
N GLU A 8 1.28 -10.39 -11.16
CA GLU A 8 1.12 -11.78 -11.63
C GLU A 8 0.98 -11.87 -13.15
N LEU A 9 0.35 -10.88 -13.80
CA LEU A 9 0.22 -10.85 -15.25
C LEU A 9 1.49 -10.42 -15.99
N SER A 10 2.36 -9.64 -15.34
CA SER A 10 3.49 -8.97 -16.00
C SER A 10 4.85 -9.60 -15.67
N ILE A 11 4.95 -10.35 -14.57
CA ILE A 11 6.16 -10.94 -14.01
C ILE A 11 6.05 -12.46 -14.04
N ASP A 12 7.16 -13.14 -14.27
CA ASP A 12 7.20 -14.60 -14.25
C ASP A 12 6.81 -15.15 -12.86
N LEU A 13 6.05 -16.26 -12.87
CA LEU A 13 5.57 -16.86 -11.63
C LEU A 13 6.74 -17.28 -10.73
N GLY A 14 6.75 -16.74 -9.50
CA GLY A 14 7.75 -17.06 -8.49
C GLY A 14 9.05 -16.27 -8.57
N THR A 15 9.19 -15.32 -9.51
CA THR A 15 10.36 -14.42 -9.56
C THR A 15 10.14 -13.11 -8.82
N TRP A 16 8.89 -12.76 -8.52
CA TRP A 16 8.56 -11.55 -7.77
C TRP A 16 9.20 -11.56 -6.38
N GLY A 17 10.20 -10.69 -6.22
CA GLY A 17 10.85 -10.31 -4.98
C GLY A 17 10.37 -8.92 -4.56
N PRO A 18 9.45 -8.81 -3.59
CA PRO A 18 8.94 -7.51 -3.15
C PRO A 18 10.03 -6.69 -2.44
N MET A 19 9.88 -5.38 -2.48
CA MET A 19 10.76 -4.40 -1.82
C MET A 19 9.93 -3.47 -0.95
N ASP A 20 10.42 -3.23 0.27
CA ASP A 20 9.84 -2.27 1.22
C ASP A 20 8.36 -2.52 1.57
N GLU A 21 7.94 -3.79 1.69
CA GLU A 21 6.53 -4.15 2.02
C GLU A 21 6.05 -3.58 3.35
N ASP A 22 6.98 -3.36 4.29
CA ASP A 22 6.68 -2.81 5.62
C ASP A 22 6.78 -1.27 5.66
N MET A 23 6.93 -0.59 4.52
CA MET A 23 6.91 0.87 4.48
C MET A 23 5.52 1.39 4.86
N ILE A 24 5.48 2.34 5.80
CA ILE A 24 4.25 2.95 6.30
C ILE A 24 4.32 4.47 6.22
N SER A 25 3.18 5.10 5.90
CA SER A 25 3.04 6.55 5.96
C SER A 25 2.99 7.04 7.42
N LEU A 26 3.66 8.17 7.68
CA LEU A 26 3.63 8.86 8.97
C LEU A 26 2.95 10.22 8.82
N ASP A 27 2.05 10.51 9.74
CA ASP A 27 1.38 11.81 9.81
C ASP A 27 2.17 12.78 10.69
N LEU A 28 3.19 13.40 10.11
CA LEU A 28 4.11 14.31 10.82
C LEU A 28 3.52 15.69 11.11
N ILE A 29 2.53 16.11 10.33
CA ILE A 29 1.89 17.43 10.45
C ILE A 29 0.54 17.36 11.16
N GLU A 30 0.16 16.18 11.64
CA GLU A 30 -1.13 15.91 12.28
C GLU A 30 -2.30 16.43 11.44
N PHE A 31 -2.33 16.03 10.16
CA PHE A 31 -3.28 16.60 9.22
C PHE A 31 -4.72 16.23 9.59
N GLN A 32 -5.53 17.26 9.81
CA GLN A 32 -6.97 17.14 10.08
C GLN A 32 -7.74 17.71 8.90
N SER A 33 -8.60 16.88 8.29
CA SER A 33 -9.60 17.37 7.35
C SER A 33 -10.87 17.81 8.09
N GLU A 34 -11.83 18.40 7.37
CA GLU A 34 -13.12 18.79 7.98
C GLU A 34 -13.93 17.58 8.48
N GLU A 35 -13.77 16.41 7.86
CA GLU A 35 -14.57 15.20 8.16
C GLU A 35 -13.81 14.19 9.04
N GLU A 36 -12.50 14.01 8.82
CA GLU A 36 -11.72 12.93 9.45
C GLU A 36 -10.22 13.23 9.57
N LEU A 37 -9.52 12.51 10.47
CA LEU A 37 -8.07 12.59 10.62
C LEU A 37 -7.37 11.80 9.51
N TYR A 38 -6.20 12.27 9.05
CA TYR A 38 -5.43 11.54 8.05
C TYR A 38 -5.06 10.12 8.50
N LYS A 39 -4.72 9.94 9.77
CA LYS A 39 -4.43 8.61 10.36
C LYS A 39 -5.61 7.64 10.23
N ASP A 40 -6.83 8.10 10.48
CA ASP A 40 -8.03 7.26 10.40
C ASP A 40 -8.27 6.78 8.96
N ARG A 41 -7.97 7.64 7.98
CA ARG A 41 -8.05 7.30 6.55
C ARG A 41 -7.05 6.21 6.18
N ILE A 42 -5.79 6.38 6.61
CA ILE A 42 -4.73 5.41 6.36
C ILE A 42 -5.10 4.06 6.98
N ASP A 43 -5.49 4.03 8.25
CA ASP A 43 -5.94 2.82 8.94
C ASP A 43 -7.10 2.13 8.23
N PHE A 44 -8.10 2.90 7.77
CA PHE A 44 -9.23 2.36 7.03
C PHE A 44 -8.80 1.69 5.74
N TYR A 45 -7.96 2.35 4.93
CA TYR A 45 -7.54 1.80 3.65
C TYR A 45 -6.61 0.60 3.82
N GLN A 46 -5.68 0.64 4.77
CA GLN A 46 -4.80 -0.50 5.07
C GLN A 46 -5.62 -1.74 5.45
N ARG A 47 -6.65 -1.60 6.29
CA ARG A 47 -7.55 -2.73 6.63
C ARG A 47 -8.39 -3.19 5.46
N LYS A 48 -8.86 -2.25 4.63
CA LYS A 48 -9.71 -2.55 3.47
C LYS A 48 -8.96 -3.27 2.36
N THR A 49 -7.71 -2.91 2.10
CA THR A 49 -6.90 -3.46 1.01
C THR A 49 -6.02 -4.62 1.46
N GLY A 50 -5.65 -4.66 2.75
CA GLY A 50 -4.61 -5.54 3.27
C GLY A 50 -3.19 -5.13 2.86
N LEU A 51 -3.01 -3.91 2.34
CA LEU A 51 -1.72 -3.36 1.92
C LEU A 51 -1.28 -2.26 2.88
N THR A 52 0.01 -2.17 3.15
CA THR A 52 0.63 -1.13 3.99
C THR A 52 0.58 0.25 3.32
N GLU A 53 0.70 0.29 2.00
CA GLU A 53 0.63 1.49 1.18
C GLU A 53 -0.06 1.22 -0.17
N ALA A 54 -0.42 2.27 -0.89
CA ALA A 54 -1.10 2.18 -2.19
C ALA A 54 -0.22 1.65 -3.35
N ILE A 55 1.09 1.50 -3.13
CA ILE A 55 2.06 1.07 -4.16
C ILE A 55 2.77 -0.20 -3.68
N GLN A 56 2.93 -1.17 -4.58
CA GLN A 56 3.79 -2.33 -4.38
C GLN A 56 5.01 -2.22 -5.28
N THR A 57 6.19 -2.36 -4.69
CA THR A 57 7.50 -2.31 -5.35
C THR A 57 8.23 -3.62 -5.23
N GLY A 58 9.14 -3.90 -6.15
CA GLY A 58 9.88 -5.16 -6.20
C GLY A 58 10.58 -5.38 -7.53
N THR A 59 11.30 -6.49 -7.60
CA THR A 59 11.94 -7.01 -8.81
C THR A 59 11.34 -8.34 -9.18
N GLY A 60 11.38 -8.72 -10.45
CA GLY A 60 10.95 -10.04 -10.91
C GLY A 60 11.39 -10.32 -12.33
#